data_AF-A0A286AQE9-F1
#
_entry.id   AF-A0A286AQE9-F1
#
_cell.length_a   1.000
_cell.length_b   1.000
_cell.length_c   1.000
_cell.angle_alpha   90.00
_cell.angle_beta   90.00
_cell.angle_gamma   90.00
#
_symmetry.space_group_name_H-M   'P 1'
#
loop_
_entity.id
_entity.type
_entity.pdbx_description
1 polymer ?
#
loop_
_entity_poly.entity_id
_entity_poly.type
_entity_poly.pdbx_seq_one_letter_code
_entity_poly.pdbx_strand_id
1 'polypeptide(L)'
;MYCWRCKADMPMLTEEEWQAVNPISYIEQVKRYREETGCTLAEAQKAGLGYLSLAAYERITGFKETNPNALLHHRMSLYGPPCHECGKPLRTPAASFCASCSAERLR
;
A
#
# COMPACT_ATOMS: atom_id res chain seq x y z
N MET A 1 -8.36 -4.26 6.92
CA MET A 1 -7.37 -5.34 7.16
C MET A 1 -6.10 -4.70 7.69
N TYR A 2 -5.40 -5.38 8.61
CA TYR A 2 -4.22 -4.81 9.26
C TYR A 2 -3.04 -4.62 8.30
N CYS A 3 -2.60 -3.36 8.13
CA CYS A 3 -1.39 -3.03 7.37
C CYS A 3 -0.17 -3.06 8.29
N TRP A 4 0.79 -3.94 8.01
CA TRP A 4 2.00 -4.10 8.82
C TRP A 4 2.92 -2.88 8.84
N ARG A 5 2.87 -2.04 7.79
CA ARG A 5 3.66 -0.80 7.71
C ARG A 5 3.01 0.35 8.47
N CYS A 6 1.69 0.51 8.34
CA CYS A 6 0.93 1.53 9.08
C CYS A 6 0.71 1.17 10.56
N LYS A 7 0.78 -0.11 10.90
CA LYS A 7 0.44 -0.66 12.23
C LYS A 7 -1.01 -0.33 12.65
N ALA A 8 -1.91 -0.32 11.69
CA ALA A 8 -3.32 -0.02 11.87
C ALA A 8 -4.18 -0.81 10.87
N ASP A 9 -5.48 -0.90 11.14
CA ASP A 9 -6.43 -1.39 10.16
C ASP A 9 -6.65 -0.34 9.07
N MET A 10 -6.39 -0.76 7.83
CA MET A 10 -6.53 0.07 6.64
C MET A 10 -7.58 -0.52 5.68
N PRO A 11 -8.29 0.32 4.91
CA PRO A 11 -9.03 -0.16 3.75
C PRO A 11 -8.03 -0.61 2.70
N MET A 12 -7.95 -1.93 2.51
CA MET A 12 -7.03 -2.56 1.57
C MET A 12 -7.75 -2.74 0.24
N LEU A 13 -7.05 -2.41 -0.84
CA LEU A 13 -7.58 -2.47 -2.20
C LEU A 13 -7.50 -3.90 -2.74
N THR A 14 -8.53 -4.32 -3.45
CA THR A 14 -8.44 -5.48 -4.36
C THR A 14 -7.45 -5.20 -5.48
N GLU A 15 -7.17 -6.20 -6.31
CA GLU A 15 -6.29 -5.99 -7.46
C GLU A 15 -6.91 -5.00 -8.46
N GLU A 16 -8.20 -5.12 -8.72
CA GLU A 16 -8.94 -4.25 -9.64
C GLU A 16 -8.96 -2.80 -9.13
N GLU A 17 -9.25 -2.61 -7.84
CA GLU A 17 -9.21 -1.29 -7.20
C GLU A 17 -7.80 -0.69 -7.19
N TRP A 18 -6.78 -1.52 -6.97
CA TRP A 18 -5.38 -1.11 -7.03
C TRP A 18 -4.99 -0.56 -8.41
N GLN A 19 -5.38 -1.24 -9.49
CA GLN A 19 -5.13 -0.78 -10.85
C GLN A 19 -5.83 0.56 -11.14
N ALA A 20 -7.03 0.78 -10.58
CA ALA A 20 -7.73 2.05 -10.70
C ALA A 20 -7.09 3.19 -9.90
N VAL A 21 -6.56 2.90 -8.70
CA VAL A 21 -5.91 3.90 -7.82
C VAL A 21 -4.50 4.27 -8.28
N ASN A 22 -3.76 3.31 -8.83
CA ASN A 22 -2.34 3.47 -9.13
C ASN A 22 -2.00 2.98 -10.55
N PRO A 23 -2.65 3.54 -11.60
CA PRO A 23 -2.42 3.12 -13.00
C PRO A 23 -1.00 3.42 -13.48
N ILE A 24 -0.41 4.50 -12.96
CA ILE A 24 1.02 4.78 -13.05
C ILE A 24 1.53 4.84 -11.62
N SER A 25 2.49 3.97 -11.29
CA SER A 25 2.95 3.89 -9.91
C SER A 25 3.46 5.22 -9.38
N TYR A 26 3.20 5.54 -8.11
CA TYR A 26 3.78 6.73 -7.47
C TYR A 26 5.31 6.81 -7.63
N ILE A 27 6.00 5.66 -7.56
CA ILE A 27 7.46 5.58 -7.81
C ILE A 27 7.81 6.01 -9.23
N GLU A 28 7.02 5.57 -10.22
CA GLU A 28 7.21 5.94 -11.63
C GLU A 28 6.94 7.43 -11.88
N GLN A 29 5.91 8.00 -11.24
CA GLN A 29 5.66 9.45 -11.29
C GLN A 29 6.84 10.25 -10.74
N VAL A 30 7.40 9.83 -9.60
CA VAL A 30 8.59 10.47 -8.99
C VAL A 30 9.82 10.34 -9.90
N LYS A 31 10.03 9.19 -10.55
CA LYS A 31 11.15 9.01 -11.49
C LYS A 31 11.05 9.96 -12.67
N ARG A 32 9.90 10.00 -13.36
CA ARG A 32 9.67 10.88 -14.50
C ARG A 32 9.86 12.35 -14.14
N TYR A 33 9.26 12.79 -13.03
CA TYR A 33 9.41 14.17 -12.56
C TYR A 33 10.89 14.55 -12.34
N ARG A 34 11.68 13.64 -11.76
CA ARG A 34 13.11 13.87 -11.55
C ARG A 34 13.92 13.88 -12.85
N GLU A 35 13.58 13.02 -13.80
CA GLU A 35 14.20 12.99 -15.12
C GLU A 35 13.91 14.27 -15.92
N GLU A 36 12.68 14.77 -15.85
CA GLU A 36 12.24 15.98 -16.56
C GLU A 36 12.79 17.27 -15.95
N THR A 37 12.92 17.33 -14.61
CA THR A 37 13.30 18.56 -13.90
C THR A 37 14.76 18.58 -13.45
N GLY A 38 15.44 17.43 -13.44
CA GLY A 38 16.77 17.28 -12.85
C GLY A 38 16.80 17.40 -11.32
N CYS A 39 15.64 17.44 -10.65
CA CYS A 39 15.59 17.67 -9.22
C CYS A 39 16.04 16.45 -8.40
N THR A 40 16.39 16.72 -7.14
CA THR A 40 16.68 15.69 -6.15
C THR A 40 15.41 14.94 -5.75
N LEU A 41 15.56 13.78 -5.09
CA LEU A 41 14.43 13.04 -4.54
C LEU A 41 13.67 13.85 -3.48
N ALA A 42 14.39 14.60 -2.64
CA ALA A 42 13.78 15.43 -1.59
C ALA A 42 12.91 16.55 -2.16
N GLU A 43 13.30 17.12 -3.31
CA GLU A 43 12.49 18.12 -4.02
C GLU A 43 11.28 17.48 -4.69
N ALA A 44 11.42 16.32 -5.34
CA ALA A 44 10.30 15.60 -5.93
C ALA A 44 9.23 15.21 -4.90
N GLN A 45 9.64 14.84 -3.68
CA GLN A 45 8.72 14.54 -2.58
C GLN A 45 7.87 15.74 -2.16
N LYS A 46 8.35 16.97 -2.39
CA LYS A 46 7.63 18.22 -2.09
C LYS A 46 6.74 18.68 -3.24
N ALA A 47 6.82 18.06 -4.42
CA ALA A 47 6.09 18.47 -5.62
C ALA A 47 4.60 18.07 -5.62
N GLY A 48 4.09 17.43 -4.55
CA GLY A 48 2.67 17.06 -4.45
C GLY A 48 2.23 15.96 -5.43
N LEU A 49 3.17 15.12 -5.88
CA LEU A 49 2.88 13.99 -6.76
C LEU A 49 1.94 12.97 -6.10
N GLY A 50 1.24 12.17 -6.91
CA GLY A 50 0.34 11.13 -6.41
C GLY A 50 -1.02 11.61 -5.88
N TYR A 51 -1.35 12.90 -6.00
CA TYR A 51 -2.64 13.45 -5.55
C TYR A 51 -3.85 12.77 -6.22
N LEU A 52 -3.74 12.37 -7.50
CA LEU A 52 -4.79 11.61 -8.19
C LEU A 52 -5.01 10.23 -7.58
N SER A 53 -3.94 9.55 -7.15
CA SER A 53 -4.03 8.26 -6.45
C SER A 53 -4.69 8.42 -5.09
N LEU A 54 -4.34 9.46 -4.34
CA LEU A 54 -5.01 9.78 -3.06
C LEU A 54 -6.51 10.04 -3.25
N ALA A 55 -6.88 10.86 -4.24
CA ALA A 55 -8.28 11.16 -4.53
C ALA A 55 -9.06 9.92 -4.97
N ALA A 56 -8.46 9.06 -5.80
CA ALA A 56 -9.06 7.79 -6.20
C ALA A 56 -9.25 6.84 -5.02
N TYR A 57 -8.26 6.76 -4.12
CA TYR A 57 -8.33 5.96 -2.91
C TYR A 57 -9.45 6.43 -1.97
N GLU A 58 -9.54 7.74 -1.72
CA GLU A 58 -10.60 8.33 -0.90
C GLU A 58 -11.98 8.08 -1.50
N ARG A 59 -12.13 8.23 -2.82
CA ARG A 59 -13.40 7.95 -3.52
C ARG A 59 -13.84 6.48 -3.41
N ILE A 60 -12.91 5.53 -3.50
CA ILE A 60 -13.22 4.09 -3.46
C ILE A 60 -13.48 3.62 -2.01
N THR A 61 -12.67 4.09 -1.07
CA THR A 61 -12.65 3.53 0.29
C THR A 61 -13.36 4.39 1.32
N GLY A 62 -13.63 5.66 1.02
CA GLY A 62 -14.10 6.66 1.97
C GLY A 62 -13.02 7.14 2.96
N PHE A 63 -11.79 6.61 2.89
CA PHE A 63 -10.70 6.97 3.79
C PHE A 63 -9.77 8.01 3.17
N LYS A 64 -9.52 9.09 3.92
CA LYS A 64 -8.62 10.16 3.51
C LYS A 64 -7.17 9.83 3.86
N GLU A 65 -6.43 9.28 2.90
CA GLU A 65 -4.97 9.15 2.97
C GLU A 65 -4.29 10.45 2.53
N THR A 66 -3.13 10.75 3.13
CA THR A 66 -2.34 11.96 2.83
C THR A 66 -0.97 11.64 2.25
N ASN A 67 -0.51 10.39 2.38
CA ASN A 67 0.77 9.93 1.91
C ASN A 67 0.59 8.94 0.74
N PRO A 68 0.88 9.34 -0.52
CA PRO A 68 0.77 8.44 -1.67
C PRO A 68 1.63 7.18 -1.56
N ASN A 69 2.77 7.25 -0.84
CA ASN A 69 3.57 6.05 -0.58
C ASN A 69 2.86 5.01 0.26
N ALA A 70 1.92 5.42 1.13
CA ALA A 70 1.18 4.49 1.97
C ALA A 70 0.32 3.54 1.13
N LEU A 71 -0.22 4.05 0.01
CA LEU A 71 -1.04 3.26 -0.91
C LEU A 71 -0.28 2.04 -1.47
N LEU A 72 1.05 2.13 -1.64
CA LEU A 72 1.89 1.03 -2.14
C LEU A 72 1.83 -0.23 -1.27
N HIS A 73 1.40 -0.11 -0.01
CA HIS A 73 1.19 -1.24 0.90
C HIS A 73 -0.26 -1.40 1.34
N HIS A 74 -1.21 -0.71 0.71
CA HIS A 74 -2.66 -0.88 0.89
C HIS A 74 -3.26 -1.77 -0.21
N ARG A 75 -2.51 -2.76 -0.69
CA ARG A 75 -2.94 -3.73 -1.72
C ARG A 75 -3.06 -5.12 -1.11
N MET A 76 -4.23 -5.74 -1.19
CA MET A 76 -4.52 -7.03 -0.54
C MET A 76 -3.59 -8.15 -0.99
N SER A 77 -3.23 -8.20 -2.28
CA SER A 77 -2.38 -9.26 -2.86
C SER A 77 -0.95 -9.28 -2.30
N LEU A 78 -0.52 -8.24 -1.57
CA LEU A 78 0.76 -8.21 -0.88
C LEU A 78 0.79 -9.00 0.43
N TYR A 79 -0.38 -9.42 0.92
CA TYR A 79 -0.55 -10.07 2.21
C TYR A 79 -0.98 -11.52 2.02
N GLY A 80 -0.65 -12.36 2.98
CA GLY A 80 -1.15 -13.73 3.01
C GLY A 80 -2.53 -13.83 3.65
N PRO A 81 -3.09 -15.06 3.73
CA PRO A 81 -4.38 -15.29 4.38
C PRO A 81 -4.36 -14.82 5.85
N PRO A 82 -5.53 -14.62 6.48
CA PRO A 82 -5.60 -14.36 7.90
C PRO A 82 -5.00 -15.53 8.71
N CYS A 83 -4.30 -15.19 9.78
CA CYS A 83 -3.80 -16.17 10.75
C CYS A 83 -4.97 -16.89 11.42
N HIS A 84 -4.90 -18.22 11.50
CA HIS A 84 -5.95 -19.04 12.11
C HIS A 84 -6.15 -18.78 13.60
N GLU A 85 -5.10 -18.35 14.32
CA GLU A 85 -5.17 -18.05 15.76
C GLU A 85 -5.65 -16.63 16.05
N CYS A 86 -5.06 -15.62 15.41
CA CYS A 86 -5.30 -14.20 15.77
C CYS A 86 -6.03 -13.38 14.72
N GLY A 87 -6.39 -13.96 13.56
CA GLY A 87 -7.12 -13.29 12.48
C GLY A 87 -6.32 -12.25 11.67
N LYS A 88 -5.17 -11.78 12.15
CA LYS A 88 -4.34 -10.81 11.39
C LYS A 88 -3.78 -11.42 10.10
N PRO A 89 -3.71 -10.65 9.00
CA PRO A 89 -3.15 -11.13 7.73
C PRO A 89 -1.68 -11.50 7.90
N LEU A 90 -1.27 -12.62 7.30
CA LEU A 90 0.15 -12.94 7.21
C LEU A 90 0.91 -11.87 6.41
N ARG A 91 2.18 -11.61 6.76
CA ARG A 91 2.95 -10.49 6.19
C ARG A 91 3.12 -10.55 4.68
N THR A 92 3.14 -11.76 4.11
CA THR A 92 3.24 -12.01 2.68
C THR A 92 2.46 -13.28 2.31
N PRO A 93 2.10 -13.48 1.03
CA PRO A 93 1.48 -14.72 0.56
C PRO A 93 2.32 -15.97 0.79
N ALA A 94 3.64 -15.84 0.98
CA ALA A 94 4.56 -16.94 1.20
C ALA A 94 4.96 -17.13 2.67
N ALA A 95 4.47 -16.30 3.59
CA ALA A 95 4.83 -16.39 5.00
C ALA A 95 4.43 -17.75 5.60
N SER A 96 5.35 -18.33 6.38
CA SER A 96 5.18 -19.62 7.07
C SER A 96 4.68 -19.49 8.51
N PHE A 97 4.61 -18.27 9.06
CA PHE A 97 4.13 -18.00 10.42
C PHE A 97 3.54 -16.59 10.54
N CYS A 98 2.73 -16.37 11.59
CA CYS A 98 2.13 -15.09 11.90
C CYS A 98 3.09 -14.19 12.65
N ALA A 99 3.36 -12.99 12.12
CA ALA A 99 4.23 -12.01 12.77
C ALA A 99 3.61 -11.33 14.02
N SER A 100 2.35 -11.61 14.36
CA SER A 100 1.72 -11.06 15.57
C SER A 100 1.77 -12.01 16.77
N CYS A 101 1.58 -13.31 16.54
CA CYS A 101 1.42 -14.31 17.59
C CYS A 101 2.35 -15.52 17.42
N SER A 102 3.20 -15.53 16.40
CA SER A 102 4.15 -16.60 16.09
C SER A 102 3.54 -17.95 15.68
N ALA A 103 2.21 -18.08 15.59
CA ALA A 103 1.56 -19.30 15.11
C ALA A 103 2.01 -19.67 13.68
N GLU A 104 2.28 -20.96 13.44
CA GLU A 104 2.63 -21.47 12.11
C GLU A 104 1.47 -21.35 11.12
N ARG A 105 1.77 -21.28 9.83
CA ARG A 105 0.74 -21.29 8.78
C ARG A 105 0.24 -22.70 8.57
N LEU A 106 -1.07 -22.90 8.75
CA LEU A 106 -1.75 -24.11 8.30
C LEU A 106 -1.71 -24.17 6.77
N ARG A 107 -1.30 -25.33 6.25
CA ARG A 107 -1.20 -25.60 4.82
C ARG A 107 -2.55 -26.02 4.24
#